data_AF-A0AAJ1WSK2-F1
#
_entry.id   AF-A0AAJ1WSK2-F1
#
_cell.length_a   1.000
_cell.length_b   1.000
_cell.length_c   1.000
_cell.angle_alpha   90.00
_cell.angle_beta   90.00
_cell.angle_gamma   90.00
#
_symmetry.space_group_name_H-M   'P 1'
#
loop_
_entity.id
_entity.type
_entity.pdbx_description
1 polymer ?
#
loop_
_entity_poly.entity_id
_entity_poly.type
_entity_poly.pdbx_seq_one_letter_code
_entity_poly.pdbx_strand_id
1 'polypeptide(L)'
;MKKGRKLVIGVPLACMLFASPISAFAAPSSTSTPKAQTKQNISTIQNKNTDGLRFSIEKRIVHALANRDHTNYAAINGRSPDFNGLRYSYTGDQFSTTAKADSYTDAGDLELLVYRNASDRDQTQKTIEKQVKTSESFTYSNKEGAKLGASVKAKVDVQIPFVAAGSTEVTASTEFSYEHTSSNTSTKDTNVIFPAQSVICAKGYITKYIGKVQNATFSGVLSGRAEVEGNVSINVANLGTGNEEAKTISIADVFKYSKDLPGPGAPGPGPSYGYDYDEQNNKVFATVDSPYSGVGGHYQTVDVEVTPIGKNATPRKMPLKTYEDRVKNGTLKELF
;
A
#
# COMPACT_ATOMS: atom_id res chain seq x y z
N MET A 1 31.67 -4.85 37.94
CA MET A 1 30.53 -4.03 37.44
C MET A 1 30.44 -4.16 35.93
N LYS A 2 29.26 -4.51 35.41
CA LYS A 2 28.94 -4.70 33.98
C LYS A 2 28.89 -3.35 33.23
N LYS A 3 29.32 -3.35 31.96
CA LYS A 3 28.85 -2.52 30.82
C LYS A 3 29.73 -2.93 29.62
N GLY A 4 29.25 -3.72 28.65
CA GLY A 4 28.12 -3.45 27.76
C GLY A 4 28.68 -2.97 26.41
N ARG A 5 29.25 -3.89 25.61
CA ARG A 5 29.72 -3.61 24.24
C ARG A 5 28.50 -3.36 23.35
N LYS A 6 28.41 -2.17 22.76
CA LYS A 6 27.43 -1.87 21.70
C LYS A 6 27.85 -2.61 20.43
N LEU A 7 27.04 -3.57 20.00
CA LEU A 7 27.15 -4.21 18.70
C LEU A 7 26.33 -3.37 17.71
N VAL A 8 27.02 -2.70 16.79
CA VAL A 8 26.41 -2.07 15.62
C VAL A 8 26.12 -3.17 14.61
N ILE A 9 24.85 -3.52 14.42
CA ILE A 9 24.43 -4.39 13.32
C ILE A 9 24.11 -3.47 12.15
N GLY A 10 25.05 -3.38 11.20
CA GLY A 10 24.82 -2.74 9.91
C GLY A 10 23.85 -3.59 9.10
N VAL A 11 22.68 -3.05 8.82
CA VAL A 11 21.78 -3.57 7.78
C VAL A 11 22.38 -3.13 6.44
N PRO A 12 22.75 -4.04 5.52
CA PRO A 12 23.18 -3.62 4.20
C PRO A 12 21.96 -3.13 3.42
N LEU A 13 21.78 -1.81 3.38
CA LEU A 13 21.03 -1.14 2.33
C LEU A 13 21.76 -1.40 1.01
N ALA A 14 21.29 -2.37 0.22
CA ALA A 14 21.72 -2.51 -1.16
C ALA A 14 20.94 -1.52 -2.02
N CYS A 15 21.50 -0.31 -2.18
CA CYS A 15 21.15 0.58 -3.27
C CYS A 15 21.56 -0.09 -4.60
N MET A 16 20.60 -0.42 -5.47
CA MET A 16 20.89 -0.61 -6.89
C MET A 16 20.14 0.45 -7.69
N LEU A 17 20.79 1.60 -7.83
CA LEU A 17 20.71 2.45 -9.00
C LEU A 17 21.42 1.71 -10.14
N PHE A 18 20.73 1.31 -11.21
CA PHE A 18 21.34 1.28 -12.54
C PHE A 18 20.32 1.61 -13.63
N ALA A 19 20.75 2.53 -14.48
CA ALA A 19 20.08 3.02 -15.66
C ALA A 19 19.98 1.94 -16.76
N SER A 20 18.94 2.10 -17.58
CA SER A 20 18.71 1.58 -18.94
C SER A 20 19.98 1.49 -19.84
N PRO A 21 20.02 0.70 -20.95
CA PRO A 21 18.88 0.38 -21.83
C PRO A 21 18.70 -1.09 -22.24
N ILE A 22 17.52 -1.28 -22.80
CA ILE A 22 16.90 -2.51 -23.32
C ILE A 22 17.72 -3.02 -24.52
N SER A 23 18.19 -4.26 -24.42
CA SER A 23 18.50 -5.08 -25.60
C SER A 23 17.46 -6.18 -25.68
N ALA A 24 16.64 -6.10 -26.72
CA ALA A 24 15.59 -7.05 -27.05
C ALA A 24 16.18 -8.45 -27.26
N PHE A 25 15.59 -9.45 -26.58
CA PHE A 25 15.59 -10.82 -27.08
C PHE A 25 14.16 -11.34 -27.01
N ALA A 26 13.69 -11.79 -28.16
CA ALA A 26 12.35 -12.29 -28.38
C ALA A 26 12.23 -13.78 -28.00
N ALA A 27 11.05 -14.12 -27.48
CA ALA A 27 10.36 -15.42 -27.50
C ALA A 27 10.83 -16.53 -26.51
N PRO A 28 9.96 -17.48 -26.11
CA PRO A 28 8.60 -17.75 -26.61
C PRO A 28 7.48 -17.51 -25.59
N SER A 29 6.32 -17.16 -26.14
CA SER A 29 5.02 -17.02 -25.49
C SER A 29 4.53 -18.35 -24.91
N SER A 30 4.56 -18.49 -23.59
CA SER A 30 3.66 -19.40 -22.87
C SER A 30 2.46 -18.60 -22.40
N THR A 31 1.36 -18.70 -23.15
CA THR A 31 0.05 -18.18 -22.78
C THR A 31 -0.49 -18.96 -21.58
N SER A 32 -0.23 -18.46 -20.38
CA SER A 32 -1.10 -18.69 -19.23
C SER A 32 -1.58 -17.33 -18.74
N THR A 33 -2.64 -16.84 -19.37
CA THR A 33 -3.46 -15.75 -18.87
C THR A 33 -3.89 -16.11 -17.44
N PRO A 34 -3.57 -15.31 -16.41
CA PRO A 34 -4.17 -15.49 -15.10
C PRO A 34 -5.68 -15.28 -15.28
N LYS A 35 -6.47 -16.33 -15.02
CA LYS A 35 -7.92 -16.22 -14.97
C LYS A 35 -8.26 -15.16 -13.92
N ALA A 36 -8.94 -14.10 -14.35
CA ALA A 36 -9.53 -13.10 -13.50
C ALA A 36 -10.33 -13.80 -12.40
N GLN A 37 -9.83 -13.78 -11.17
CA GLN A 37 -10.57 -14.29 -10.02
C GLN A 37 -11.73 -13.34 -9.75
N THR A 38 -12.91 -13.89 -9.99
CA THR A 38 -14.20 -13.67 -9.35
C THR A 38 -14.35 -12.34 -8.60
N LYS A 39 -15.20 -11.47 -9.17
CA LYS A 39 -15.84 -10.33 -8.49
C LYS A 39 -16.37 -10.78 -7.12
N GLN A 40 -15.62 -10.53 -6.07
CA GLN A 40 -16.21 -10.45 -4.74
C GLN A 40 -16.98 -9.14 -4.68
N ASN A 41 -18.24 -9.24 -4.25
CA ASN A 41 -19.10 -8.12 -3.92
C ASN A 41 -18.41 -7.25 -2.87
N ILE A 42 -17.65 -6.26 -3.31
CA ILE A 42 -17.26 -5.13 -2.47
C ILE A 42 -18.54 -4.33 -2.29
N SER A 43 -19.21 -4.58 -1.16
CA SER A 43 -20.24 -3.70 -0.62
C SER A 43 -19.78 -2.26 -0.74
N THR A 44 -20.69 -1.42 -1.20
CA THR A 44 -20.56 0.02 -1.45
C THR A 44 -19.77 0.73 -0.35
N ILE A 45 -18.45 0.85 -0.51
CA ILE A 45 -17.65 1.83 0.23
C ILE A 45 -18.01 3.19 -0.36
N GLN A 46 -18.97 3.86 0.27
CA GLN A 46 -19.37 5.23 -0.04
C GLN A 46 -18.25 6.21 0.38
N ASN A 47 -18.01 7.19 -0.48
CA ASN A 47 -16.92 8.17 -0.45
C ASN A 47 -17.10 9.21 0.68
N LYS A 48 -16.57 8.95 1.89
CA LYS A 48 -16.83 9.81 3.06
C LYS A 48 -16.29 11.26 2.95
N ASN A 49 -15.28 11.54 2.12
CA ASN A 49 -14.55 12.83 2.20
C ASN A 49 -15.07 13.91 1.23
N THR A 50 -15.39 13.57 -0.03
CA THR A 50 -16.12 14.50 -0.93
C THR A 50 -17.52 14.82 -0.41
N ASP A 51 -18.12 13.86 0.30
CA ASP A 51 -19.41 14.03 0.97
C ASP A 51 -19.29 15.03 2.14
N GLY A 52 -18.17 15.04 2.88
CA GLY A 52 -17.91 15.99 3.96
C GLY A 52 -17.79 17.45 3.49
N LEU A 53 -17.05 17.68 2.40
CA LEU A 53 -16.95 19.01 1.78
C LEU A 53 -18.31 19.48 1.23
N ARG A 54 -19.00 18.63 0.45
CA ARG A 54 -20.32 18.97 -0.12
C ARG A 54 -21.35 19.26 0.96
N PHE A 55 -21.44 18.42 1.98
CA PHE A 55 -22.30 18.65 3.13
C PHE A 55 -22.02 19.99 3.80
N SER A 56 -20.74 20.33 3.95
CA SER A 56 -20.35 21.60 4.56
C SER A 56 -20.74 22.81 3.71
N ILE A 57 -20.57 22.72 2.38
CA ILE A 57 -21.04 23.74 1.46
C ILE A 57 -22.56 23.90 1.56
N GLU A 58 -23.33 22.82 1.55
CA GLU A 58 -24.79 22.84 1.66
C GLU A 58 -25.27 23.58 2.92
N LYS A 59 -24.57 23.40 4.04
CA LYS A 59 -24.91 24.07 5.30
C LYS A 59 -24.49 25.54 5.36
N ARG A 60 -23.53 25.97 4.54
CA ARG A 60 -22.89 27.28 4.63
C ARG A 60 -23.27 28.24 3.51
N ILE A 61 -23.58 27.73 2.33
CA ILE A 61 -23.68 28.53 1.10
C ILE A 61 -24.70 29.66 1.19
N VAL A 62 -25.88 29.43 1.77
CA VAL A 62 -26.93 30.46 1.91
C VAL A 62 -26.49 31.56 2.88
N HIS A 63 -25.88 31.18 4.00
CA HIS A 63 -25.35 32.12 4.98
C HIS A 63 -24.19 32.95 4.43
N ALA A 64 -23.27 32.30 3.71
CA ALA A 64 -22.16 32.95 3.03
C ALA A 64 -22.65 33.96 1.98
N LEU A 65 -23.66 33.59 1.18
CA LEU A 65 -24.31 34.49 0.22
C LEU A 65 -24.97 35.69 0.92
N ALA A 66 -25.66 35.45 2.03
CA ALA A 66 -26.32 36.51 2.79
C ALA A 66 -25.32 37.52 3.36
N ASN A 67 -24.21 37.04 3.91
CA ASN A 67 -23.13 37.87 4.45
C ASN A 67 -22.36 38.62 3.35
N ARG A 68 -22.10 37.98 2.20
CA ARG A 68 -21.39 38.59 1.07
C ARG A 68 -22.22 39.69 0.39
N ASP A 69 -23.49 39.41 0.13
CA ASP A 69 -24.38 40.29 -0.62
C ASP A 69 -25.14 41.26 0.31
N HIS A 70 -24.93 41.19 1.63
CA HIS A 70 -25.65 41.95 2.66
C HIS A 70 -27.17 41.87 2.50
N THR A 71 -27.69 40.68 2.16
CA THR A 71 -29.10 40.44 1.80
C THR A 71 -29.61 39.20 2.53
N ASN A 72 -30.88 39.21 2.96
CA ASN A 72 -31.48 38.06 3.63
C ASN A 72 -31.94 37.00 2.63
N TYR A 73 -31.23 35.87 2.61
CA TYR A 73 -31.56 34.71 1.78
C TYR A 73 -32.04 33.53 2.64
N ALA A 74 -32.91 32.71 2.06
CA ALA A 74 -33.32 31.43 2.61
C ALA A 74 -33.09 30.28 1.62
N ALA A 75 -32.81 29.10 2.15
CA ALA A 75 -32.75 27.87 1.36
C ALA A 75 -34.14 27.49 0.85
N ILE A 76 -34.23 27.03 -0.41
CA ILE A 76 -35.46 26.52 -0.99
C ILE A 76 -35.49 25.01 -0.81
N ASN A 77 -36.58 24.48 -0.23
CA ASN A 77 -36.72 23.05 0.02
C ASN A 77 -36.64 22.25 -1.31
N GLY A 78 -35.84 21.19 -1.34
CA GLY A 78 -35.63 20.37 -2.54
C GLY A 78 -34.66 20.95 -3.58
N ARG A 79 -34.05 22.12 -3.33
CA ARG A 79 -32.98 22.67 -4.17
C ARG A 79 -31.62 22.44 -3.52
N SER A 80 -30.78 21.64 -4.17
CA SER A 80 -29.39 21.43 -3.76
C SER A 80 -28.43 22.31 -4.57
N PRO A 81 -27.26 22.66 -4.01
CA PRO A 81 -26.23 23.32 -4.78
C PRO A 81 -25.75 22.47 -5.96
N ASP A 82 -25.45 23.11 -7.08
CA ASP A 82 -24.75 22.52 -8.21
C ASP A 82 -23.24 22.65 -8.01
N PHE A 83 -22.57 21.48 -7.94
CA PHE A 83 -21.14 21.34 -7.72
C PHE A 83 -20.34 21.12 -9.02
N ASN A 84 -20.98 21.14 -10.20
CA ASN A 84 -20.31 20.85 -11.48
C ASN A 84 -19.19 21.84 -11.82
N GLY A 85 -19.23 23.05 -11.24
CA GLY A 85 -18.19 24.06 -11.39
C GLY A 85 -16.94 23.85 -10.53
N LEU A 86 -16.93 22.85 -9.65
CA LEU A 86 -15.77 22.55 -8.79
C LEU A 86 -14.70 21.75 -9.53
N ARG A 87 -13.44 22.15 -9.32
CA ARG A 87 -12.25 21.51 -9.86
C ARG A 87 -11.31 21.17 -8.72
N TYR A 88 -10.68 20.01 -8.83
CA TYR A 88 -9.79 19.47 -7.81
C TYR A 88 -8.40 19.33 -8.43
N SER A 89 -7.42 19.92 -7.78
CA SER A 89 -6.02 19.98 -8.22
C SER A 89 -5.13 19.49 -7.09
N TYR A 90 -4.40 18.40 -7.30
CA TYR A 90 -3.53 17.88 -6.24
C TYR A 90 -2.31 18.76 -6.04
N THR A 91 -2.02 19.01 -4.77
CA THR A 91 -0.72 19.49 -4.33
C THR A 91 0.14 18.24 -4.14
N GLY A 92 1.01 17.93 -5.10
CA GLY A 92 1.71 16.64 -5.25
C GLY A 92 2.63 16.18 -4.12
N ASP A 93 2.65 16.86 -2.97
CA ASP A 93 3.73 16.74 -1.98
C ASP A 93 3.39 15.90 -0.74
N GLN A 94 2.15 15.47 -0.52
CA GLN A 94 1.79 14.71 0.69
C GLN A 94 0.70 13.67 0.42
N PHE A 95 1.11 12.50 -0.09
CA PHE A 95 0.29 11.31 0.00
C PHE A 95 0.70 10.50 1.23
N SER A 96 -0.27 10.17 2.08
CA SER A 96 -0.09 9.19 3.15
C SER A 96 -0.74 7.87 2.75
N THR A 97 -0.27 6.77 3.33
CA THR A 97 -0.81 5.46 3.02
C THR A 97 -1.04 4.61 4.26
N THR A 98 -2.12 3.83 4.25
CA THR A 98 -2.52 2.91 5.32
C THR A 98 -2.30 1.45 4.93
N ALA A 99 -1.20 1.18 4.23
CA ALA A 99 -0.87 -0.15 3.74
C ALA A 99 -0.90 -1.21 4.85
N LYS A 100 -1.48 -2.37 4.53
CA LYS A 100 -1.42 -3.57 5.37
C LYS A 100 -1.26 -4.81 4.52
N ALA A 101 -0.63 -5.83 5.10
CA ALA A 101 -0.64 -7.17 4.54
C ALA A 101 -2.00 -7.83 4.79
N ASP A 102 -2.64 -8.34 3.74
CA ASP A 102 -3.91 -9.07 3.85
C ASP A 102 -3.69 -10.58 3.97
N SER A 103 -2.72 -11.11 3.24
CA SER A 103 -2.35 -12.52 3.28
C SER A 103 -0.96 -12.76 2.70
N TYR A 104 -0.38 -13.92 3.02
CA TYR A 104 0.88 -14.39 2.46
C TYR A 104 0.63 -15.67 1.70
N THR A 105 1.21 -15.76 0.51
CA THR A 105 1.09 -16.94 -0.36
C THR A 105 2.47 -17.46 -0.72
N ASP A 106 2.64 -18.77 -0.63
CA ASP A 106 3.88 -19.42 -1.05
C ASP A 106 3.97 -19.33 -2.58
N ALA A 107 5.05 -18.73 -3.07
CA ALA A 107 5.35 -18.58 -4.49
C ALA A 107 6.09 -19.79 -5.09
N GLY A 108 6.35 -20.80 -4.25
CA GLY A 108 6.98 -22.07 -4.63
C GLY A 108 8.18 -22.44 -3.76
N ASP A 109 8.52 -23.74 -3.82
CA ASP A 109 9.69 -24.33 -3.18
C ASP A 109 10.80 -24.52 -4.22
N LEU A 110 12.03 -24.11 -3.88
CA LEU A 110 13.23 -24.29 -4.69
C LEU A 110 14.19 -25.22 -3.98
N GLU A 111 14.52 -26.34 -4.61
CA GLU A 111 15.59 -27.20 -4.11
C GLU A 111 16.96 -26.52 -4.31
N LEU A 112 17.63 -26.14 -3.23
CA LEU A 112 18.94 -25.46 -3.28
C LEU A 112 20.11 -26.46 -3.23
N LEU A 113 19.90 -27.58 -2.56
CA LEU A 113 20.88 -28.68 -2.44
C LEU A 113 20.17 -29.94 -1.94
N VAL A 114 20.56 -31.10 -2.45
CA VAL A 114 20.32 -32.40 -1.82
C VAL A 114 21.66 -33.08 -1.66
N TYR A 115 21.98 -33.50 -0.44
CA TYR A 115 23.26 -34.12 -0.14
C TYR A 115 23.09 -35.32 0.77
N ARG A 116 23.74 -36.43 0.42
CA ARG A 116 23.81 -37.65 1.21
C ARG A 116 25.18 -37.73 1.88
N ASN A 117 25.26 -37.42 3.17
CA ASN A 117 26.51 -37.55 3.93
C ASN A 117 26.60 -38.92 4.60
N ALA A 118 27.18 -39.90 3.89
CA ALA A 118 27.44 -41.24 4.43
C ALA A 118 28.76 -41.35 5.21
N SER A 119 29.48 -40.25 5.44
CA SER A 119 30.73 -40.28 6.20
C SER A 119 30.47 -40.27 7.71
N ASP A 120 31.55 -40.43 8.49
CA ASP A 120 31.57 -40.44 9.95
C ASP A 120 31.68 -39.04 10.59
N ARG A 121 31.74 -37.99 9.76
CA ARG A 121 31.87 -36.59 10.16
C ARG A 121 30.92 -35.68 9.39
N ASP A 122 30.56 -34.55 9.99
CA ASP A 122 29.77 -33.54 9.32
C ASP A 122 30.57 -32.95 8.15
N GLN A 123 29.88 -32.61 7.07
CA GLN A 123 30.51 -32.08 5.87
C GLN A 123 29.93 -30.72 5.51
N THR A 124 30.80 -29.79 5.13
CA THR A 124 30.36 -28.51 4.59
C THR A 124 30.21 -28.62 3.08
N GLN A 125 29.05 -28.26 2.56
CA GLN A 125 28.74 -28.23 1.13
C GLN A 125 28.29 -26.83 0.73
N LYS A 126 28.27 -26.53 -0.56
CA LYS A 126 27.71 -25.28 -1.09
C LYS A 126 26.36 -25.53 -1.72
N THR A 127 25.38 -24.70 -1.39
CA THR A 127 24.12 -24.66 -2.14
C THR A 127 24.35 -24.08 -3.53
N ILE A 128 23.47 -24.45 -4.46
CA ILE A 128 23.45 -23.88 -5.80
C ILE A 128 22.70 -22.55 -5.74
N GLU A 129 23.23 -21.54 -6.43
CA GLU A 129 22.51 -20.28 -6.62
C GLU A 129 21.26 -20.51 -7.47
N LYS A 130 20.11 -20.02 -7.02
CA LYS A 130 18.85 -20.09 -7.76
C LYS A 130 18.12 -18.76 -7.71
N GLN A 131 17.43 -18.46 -8.81
CA GLN A 131 16.58 -17.29 -8.92
C GLN A 131 15.14 -17.71 -9.24
N VAL A 132 14.17 -17.00 -8.65
CA VAL A 132 12.76 -17.09 -9.04
C VAL A 132 12.28 -15.73 -9.48
N LYS A 133 11.64 -15.72 -10.64
CA LYS A 133 10.96 -14.56 -11.17
C LYS A 133 9.60 -14.43 -10.47
N THR A 134 9.42 -13.32 -9.76
CA THR A 134 8.17 -12.92 -9.13
C THR A 134 7.59 -11.72 -9.86
N SER A 135 6.29 -11.50 -9.73
CA SER A 135 5.61 -10.35 -10.34
C SER A 135 4.92 -9.56 -9.24
N GLU A 136 5.31 -8.30 -9.11
CA GLU A 136 4.65 -7.32 -8.24
C GLU A 136 3.52 -6.67 -9.03
N SER A 137 2.41 -6.42 -8.36
CA SER A 137 1.26 -5.73 -8.95
C SER A 137 0.71 -4.69 -7.98
N PHE A 138 0.27 -3.57 -8.54
CA PHE A 138 -0.40 -2.51 -7.81
C PHE A 138 -1.60 -2.05 -8.62
N THR A 139 -2.78 -2.20 -8.03
CA THR A 139 -4.07 -1.86 -8.62
C THR A 139 -4.74 -0.81 -7.76
N TYR A 140 -5.19 0.26 -8.38
CA TYR A 140 -5.95 1.30 -7.71
C TYR A 140 -7.18 1.67 -8.54
N SER A 141 -8.20 2.20 -7.87
CA SER A 141 -9.41 2.66 -8.53
C SER A 141 -9.78 4.04 -8.03
N ASN A 142 -9.84 5.00 -8.95
CA ASN A 142 -10.31 6.34 -8.65
C ASN A 142 -11.82 6.36 -8.85
N LYS A 143 -12.58 6.30 -7.76
CA LYS A 143 -14.05 6.36 -7.76
C LYS A 143 -14.58 7.80 -7.62
N GLU A 144 -13.86 8.78 -8.14
CA GLU A 144 -14.26 10.18 -7.98
C GLU A 144 -15.10 10.64 -9.17
N GLY A 145 -16.33 11.11 -8.88
CA GLY A 145 -17.18 11.83 -9.83
C GLY A 145 -16.77 13.30 -10.00
N ALA A 146 -15.55 13.67 -9.60
CA ALA A 146 -14.99 15.00 -9.75
C ALA A 146 -14.08 15.04 -10.98
N LYS A 147 -14.25 16.05 -11.85
CA LYS A 147 -13.42 16.23 -13.05
C LYS A 147 -12.08 16.83 -12.65
N LEU A 148 -11.12 15.98 -12.33
CA LEU A 148 -9.80 16.37 -11.85
C LEU A 148 -8.98 16.93 -13.02
N GLY A 149 -8.40 18.11 -12.82
CA GLY A 149 -7.53 18.76 -13.78
C GLY A 149 -6.10 18.29 -13.60
N ALA A 150 -5.49 17.76 -14.67
CA ALA A 150 -4.11 17.27 -14.79
C ALA A 150 -3.82 15.88 -14.18
N SER A 151 -3.06 15.07 -14.92
CA SER A 151 -2.56 13.76 -14.53
C SER A 151 -1.47 13.89 -13.47
N VAL A 152 -1.82 13.58 -12.23
CA VAL A 152 -0.86 13.51 -11.13
C VAL A 152 -0.13 12.18 -11.21
N LYS A 153 1.19 12.22 -11.30
CA LYS A 153 2.07 11.06 -11.13
C LYS A 153 2.72 11.16 -9.75
N ALA A 154 2.41 10.23 -8.87
CA ALA A 154 3.00 10.16 -7.53
C ALA A 154 3.77 8.85 -7.35
N LYS A 155 4.87 8.90 -6.60
CA LYS A 155 5.55 7.71 -6.08
C LYS A 155 4.95 7.36 -4.74
N VAL A 156 4.53 6.11 -4.58
CA VAL A 156 3.95 5.60 -3.34
C VAL A 156 4.88 4.52 -2.79
N ASP A 157 5.45 4.79 -1.63
CA ASP A 157 6.23 3.81 -0.87
C ASP A 157 5.30 3.01 0.04
N VAL A 158 5.15 1.73 -0.28
CA VAL A 158 4.33 0.80 0.50
C VAL A 158 5.24 -0.05 1.37
N GLN A 159 5.09 0.10 2.69
CA GLN A 159 5.79 -0.71 3.68
C GLN A 159 4.91 -1.88 4.12
N ILE A 160 5.33 -3.10 3.81
CA ILE A 160 4.59 -4.33 4.10
C ILE A 160 5.35 -5.09 5.20
N PRO A 161 4.78 -5.20 6.42
CA PRO A 161 5.40 -6.01 7.47
C PRO A 161 5.28 -7.50 7.12
N PHE A 162 6.33 -8.28 7.40
CA PHE A 162 6.35 -9.75 7.37
C PHE A 162 6.72 -10.26 8.74
N VAL A 163 6.07 -11.33 9.21
CA VAL A 163 6.46 -12.00 10.45
C VAL A 163 7.36 -13.18 10.12
N ALA A 164 8.65 -13.07 10.43
CA ALA A 164 9.59 -14.17 10.25
C ALA A 164 9.38 -15.28 11.30
N ALA A 165 9.67 -16.53 10.92
CA ALA A 165 9.75 -17.64 11.86
C ALA A 165 10.80 -17.32 12.95
N GLY A 166 10.34 -17.07 14.18
CA GLY A 166 11.15 -16.50 15.27
C GLY A 166 10.68 -15.13 15.78
N SER A 167 9.50 -14.67 15.37
CA SER A 167 8.81 -13.48 15.92
C SER A 167 9.53 -12.14 15.65
N THR A 168 10.35 -12.08 14.60
CA THR A 168 10.94 -10.81 14.14
C THR A 168 10.12 -10.27 12.98
N GLU A 169 9.61 -9.06 13.12
CA GLU A 169 8.97 -8.34 12.01
C GLU A 169 10.04 -7.81 11.05
N VAL A 170 9.89 -8.12 9.76
CA VAL A 170 10.74 -7.63 8.67
C VAL A 170 9.87 -6.83 7.72
N THR A 171 10.17 -5.56 7.50
CA THR A 171 9.40 -4.73 6.57
C THR A 171 10.02 -4.81 5.17
N ALA A 172 9.23 -5.21 4.18
CA ALA A 172 9.60 -5.03 2.78
C ALA A 172 9.02 -3.71 2.27
N SER A 173 9.81 -2.95 1.51
CA SER A 173 9.35 -1.70 0.88
C SER A 173 9.26 -1.92 -0.62
N THR A 174 8.11 -1.59 -1.20
CA THR A 174 7.93 -1.56 -2.66
C THR A 174 7.46 -0.17 -3.09
N GLU A 175 8.09 0.37 -4.13
CA GLU A 175 7.75 1.67 -4.72
C GLU A 175 6.87 1.46 -5.96
N PHE A 176 5.71 2.12 -5.97
CA PHE A 176 4.77 2.08 -7.10
C PHE A 176 4.53 3.48 -7.67
N SER A 177 4.23 3.53 -8.98
CA SER A 177 3.78 4.75 -9.66
C SER A 177 2.26 4.80 -9.68
N TYR A 178 1.69 5.86 -9.12
CA TYR A 178 0.26 6.16 -9.14
C TYR A 178 -0.04 7.23 -10.18
N GLU A 179 -1.00 6.99 -11.09
CA GLU A 179 -1.47 7.98 -12.06
C GLU A 179 -2.98 8.21 -11.92
N HIS A 180 -3.37 9.42 -11.53
CA HIS A 180 -4.74 9.68 -11.06
C HIS A 180 -5.84 9.65 -12.15
N THR A 181 -5.50 9.58 -13.44
CA THR A 181 -6.47 9.74 -14.54
C THR A 181 -7.37 8.52 -14.81
N SER A 182 -7.03 7.33 -14.32
CA SER A 182 -7.81 6.11 -14.55
C SER A 182 -7.51 5.02 -13.52
N SER A 183 -8.41 4.04 -13.37
CA SER A 183 -8.07 2.80 -12.66
C SER A 183 -7.04 2.03 -13.47
N ASN A 184 -5.80 1.95 -12.98
CA ASN A 184 -4.74 1.22 -13.64
C ASN A 184 -4.18 0.13 -12.72
N THR A 185 -3.73 -0.95 -13.34
CA THR A 185 -2.86 -1.94 -12.70
C THR A 185 -1.46 -1.77 -13.27
N SER A 186 -0.49 -1.47 -12.41
CA SER A 186 0.93 -1.52 -12.76
C SER A 186 1.48 -2.88 -12.35
N THR A 187 2.26 -3.50 -13.23
CA THR A 187 2.91 -4.79 -12.96
C THR A 187 4.41 -4.65 -13.23
N LYS A 188 5.23 -5.17 -12.31
CA LYS A 188 6.69 -5.18 -12.45
C LYS A 188 7.23 -6.55 -12.08
N ASP A 189 8.05 -7.11 -12.93
CA ASP A 189 8.75 -8.35 -12.62
C ASP A 189 9.98 -8.06 -11.76
N THR A 190 10.19 -8.90 -10.74
CA THR A 190 11.32 -8.86 -9.82
C THR A 190 11.95 -10.25 -9.75
N ASN A 191 13.24 -10.31 -9.43
CA ASN A 191 13.94 -11.58 -9.24
C ASN A 191 14.33 -11.72 -7.77
N VAL A 192 13.88 -12.80 -7.14
CA VAL A 192 14.34 -13.22 -5.82
C VAL A 192 15.50 -14.18 -6.01
N ILE A 193 16.66 -13.86 -5.42
CA ILE A 193 17.90 -14.60 -5.59
C ILE A 193 18.27 -15.29 -4.28
N PHE A 194 18.39 -16.62 -4.33
CA PHE A 194 19.02 -17.43 -3.29
C PHE A 194 20.51 -17.58 -3.63
N PRO A 195 21.40 -16.80 -3.00
CA PRO A 195 22.82 -16.91 -3.28
C PRO A 195 23.37 -18.27 -2.84
N ALA A 196 24.44 -18.70 -3.52
CA ALA A 196 25.19 -19.87 -3.07
C ALA A 196 25.77 -19.62 -1.67
N GLN A 197 25.45 -20.49 -0.71
CA GLN A 197 25.90 -20.40 0.67
C GLN A 197 26.53 -21.72 1.13
N SER A 198 27.48 -21.62 2.04
CA SER A 198 28.09 -22.80 2.67
C SER A 198 27.18 -23.32 3.77
N VAL A 199 26.86 -24.61 3.74
CA VAL A 199 25.89 -25.24 4.63
C VAL A 199 26.42 -26.56 5.18
N ILE A 200 25.93 -26.97 6.35
CA ILE A 200 26.41 -28.16 7.06
C ILE A 200 25.50 -29.35 6.75
N CYS A 201 26.05 -30.43 6.22
CA CYS A 201 25.36 -31.70 6.03
C CYS A 201 25.77 -32.68 7.14
N ALA A 202 24.85 -32.96 8.06
CA ALA A 202 25.12 -33.82 9.22
C ALA A 202 25.47 -35.26 8.80
N LYS A 203 26.42 -35.88 9.50
CA LYS A 203 26.83 -37.27 9.26
C LYS A 203 25.68 -38.26 9.42
N GLY A 204 25.58 -39.23 8.52
CA GLY A 204 24.55 -40.28 8.57
C GLY A 204 23.16 -39.82 8.12
N TYR A 205 23.02 -38.63 7.52
CA TYR A 205 21.76 -38.10 7.01
C TYR A 205 21.82 -37.72 5.53
N ILE A 206 20.65 -37.75 4.90
CA ILE A 206 20.35 -37.03 3.66
C ILE A 206 19.73 -35.69 4.07
N THR A 207 20.32 -34.59 3.62
CA THR A 207 19.84 -33.22 3.87
C THR A 207 19.40 -32.59 2.57
N LYS A 208 18.19 -32.04 2.54
CA LYS A 208 17.63 -31.30 1.43
C LYS A 208 17.34 -29.86 1.87
N TYR A 209 18.03 -28.90 1.27
CA TYR A 209 17.84 -27.47 1.50
C TYR A 209 16.80 -26.94 0.51
N ILE A 210 15.76 -26.29 1.03
CA ILE A 210 14.61 -25.84 0.27
C ILE A 210 14.43 -24.34 0.51
N GLY A 211 14.72 -23.53 -0.51
CA GLY A 211 14.39 -22.11 -0.52
C GLY A 211 12.90 -21.94 -0.73
N LYS A 212 12.28 -21.01 -0.01
CA LYS A 212 10.88 -20.66 -0.12
C LYS A 212 10.75 -19.17 -0.32
N VAL A 213 9.88 -18.78 -1.24
CA VAL A 213 9.52 -17.38 -1.47
C VAL A 213 8.06 -17.21 -1.08
N GLN A 214 7.77 -16.20 -0.28
CA GLN A 214 6.42 -15.79 0.07
C GLN A 214 6.12 -14.42 -0.53
N ASN A 215 4.95 -14.31 -1.16
CA ASN A 215 4.42 -13.07 -1.67
C ASN A 215 3.34 -12.56 -0.72
N ALA A 216 3.42 -11.29 -0.33
CA ALA A 216 2.31 -10.66 0.37
C ALA A 216 1.30 -10.10 -0.64
N THR A 217 0.03 -10.39 -0.38
CA THR A 217 -1.07 -9.57 -0.88
C THR A 217 -1.29 -8.43 0.09
N PHE A 218 -1.47 -7.22 -0.42
CA PHE A 218 -1.64 -6.03 0.41
C PHE A 218 -2.80 -5.17 -0.09
N SER A 219 -3.34 -4.38 0.82
CA SER A 219 -4.31 -3.34 0.52
C SER A 219 -4.11 -2.12 1.40
N GLY A 220 -4.67 -1.00 0.98
CA GLY A 220 -4.62 0.23 1.75
C GLY A 220 -5.44 1.32 1.11
N VAL A 221 -5.41 2.48 1.75
CA VAL A 221 -5.95 3.72 1.21
C VAL A 221 -4.79 4.68 1.05
N LEU A 222 -4.66 5.24 -0.17
CA LEU A 222 -3.81 6.37 -0.45
C LEU A 222 -4.62 7.64 -0.17
N SER A 223 -4.18 8.46 0.77
CA SER A 223 -4.85 9.71 1.14
C SER A 223 -3.98 10.89 0.73
N GLY A 224 -4.51 11.78 -0.10
CA GLY A 224 -3.82 12.97 -0.59
C GLY A 224 -4.61 14.24 -0.29
N ARG A 225 -3.92 15.39 -0.36
CA ARG A 225 -4.52 16.71 -0.26
C ARG A 225 -4.71 17.29 -1.66
N ALA A 226 -5.94 17.69 -2.00
CA ALA A 226 -6.26 18.39 -3.24
C ALA A 226 -6.79 19.79 -2.95
N GLU A 227 -6.24 20.80 -3.62
CA GLU A 227 -6.83 22.13 -3.68
C GLU A 227 -8.14 22.06 -4.48
N VAL A 228 -9.19 22.69 -3.93
CA VAL A 228 -10.50 22.76 -4.54
C VAL A 228 -10.74 24.19 -4.99
N GLU A 229 -10.96 24.35 -6.29
CA GLU A 229 -11.23 25.64 -6.92
C GLU A 229 -12.57 25.62 -7.65
N GLY A 230 -13.04 26.81 -8.03
CA GLY A 230 -14.23 26.98 -8.84
C GLY A 230 -15.44 27.45 -8.04
N ASN A 231 -16.60 27.32 -8.66
CA ASN A 231 -17.83 27.95 -8.20
C ASN A 231 -18.92 26.91 -7.92
N VAL A 232 -19.75 27.23 -6.93
CA VAL A 232 -20.97 26.50 -6.61
C VAL A 232 -22.14 27.42 -6.91
N SER A 233 -23.16 26.87 -7.57
CA SER A 233 -24.39 27.60 -7.88
C SER A 233 -25.57 27.03 -7.10
N ILE A 234 -26.49 27.89 -6.64
CA ILE A 234 -27.70 27.48 -5.92
C ILE A 234 -28.82 28.49 -6.17
N ASN A 235 -30.07 28.03 -6.18
CA ASN A 235 -31.24 28.90 -6.14
C ASN A 235 -31.63 29.19 -4.69
N VAL A 236 -31.77 30.47 -4.35
CA VAL A 236 -32.15 30.94 -3.01
C VAL A 236 -33.40 31.82 -3.09
N ALA A 237 -34.19 31.84 -2.01
CA ALA A 237 -35.28 32.80 -1.88
C ALA A 237 -34.76 34.10 -1.27
N ASN A 238 -34.94 35.22 -1.98
CA ASN A 238 -34.65 36.55 -1.43
C ASN A 238 -35.83 37.01 -0.58
N LEU A 239 -35.62 37.13 0.73
CA LEU A 239 -36.68 37.50 1.66
C LEU A 239 -37.05 38.99 1.59
N GLY A 240 -36.19 39.83 1.00
CA GLY A 240 -36.47 41.25 0.78
C GLY A 240 -37.32 41.52 -0.47
N THR A 241 -37.19 40.70 -1.52
CA THR A 241 -37.93 40.88 -2.79
C THR A 241 -39.03 39.84 -3.00
N GLY A 242 -39.00 38.72 -2.27
CA GLY A 242 -39.92 37.59 -2.42
C GLY A 242 -39.63 36.69 -3.63
N ASN A 243 -38.57 36.96 -4.40
CA ASN A 243 -38.24 36.24 -5.62
C ASN A 243 -37.20 35.12 -5.38
N GLU A 244 -37.25 34.08 -6.23
CA GLU A 244 -36.17 33.09 -6.35
C GLU A 244 -35.03 33.68 -7.20
N GLU A 245 -33.80 33.60 -6.69
CA GLU A 245 -32.59 34.09 -7.36
C GLU A 245 -31.58 32.95 -7.55
N ALA A 246 -31.05 32.81 -8.76
CA ALA A 246 -29.91 31.94 -9.03
C ALA A 246 -28.62 32.66 -8.61
N LYS A 247 -27.88 32.08 -7.67
CA LYS A 247 -26.66 32.65 -7.12
C LYS A 247 -25.48 31.72 -7.36
N THR A 248 -24.33 32.34 -7.61
CA THR A 248 -23.05 31.65 -7.74
C THR A 248 -22.05 32.28 -6.79
N ILE A 249 -21.25 31.43 -6.15
CA ILE A 249 -20.22 31.83 -5.19
C ILE A 249 -19.01 30.92 -5.35
N SER A 250 -17.81 31.49 -5.24
CA SER A 250 -16.59 30.69 -5.25
C SER A 250 -16.52 29.81 -4.01
N ILE A 251 -15.91 28.63 -4.13
CA ILE A 251 -15.79 27.71 -2.99
C ILE A 251 -15.04 28.36 -1.82
N ALA A 252 -14.00 29.15 -2.09
CA ALA A 252 -13.27 29.88 -1.08
C ALA A 252 -14.15 30.93 -0.36
N ASP A 253 -14.99 31.65 -1.11
CA ASP A 253 -15.91 32.64 -0.53
C ASP A 253 -17.00 32.00 0.34
N VAL A 254 -17.44 30.77 0.03
CA VAL A 254 -18.37 30.03 0.90
C VAL A 254 -17.82 29.93 2.32
N PHE A 255 -16.54 29.61 2.48
CA PHE A 255 -15.91 29.49 3.79
C PHE A 255 -15.52 30.84 4.39
N LYS A 256 -14.99 31.76 3.57
CA LYS A 256 -14.65 33.13 3.99
C LYS A 256 -15.83 33.87 4.64
N TYR A 257 -17.01 33.80 4.03
CA TYR A 257 -18.21 34.51 4.50
C TYR A 257 -19.10 33.69 5.44
N SER A 258 -18.68 32.49 5.85
CA SER A 258 -19.41 31.67 6.84
C SER A 258 -18.59 31.32 8.08
N LYS A 259 -17.50 32.05 8.35
CA LYS A 259 -16.59 31.81 9.47
C LYS A 259 -17.25 31.83 10.85
N ASP A 260 -18.39 32.51 10.97
CA ASP A 260 -19.19 32.62 12.19
C ASP A 260 -20.06 31.38 12.46
N LEU A 261 -20.27 30.52 11.45
CA LEU A 261 -20.95 29.24 11.65
C LEU A 261 -19.98 28.19 12.23
N PRO A 262 -20.40 27.42 13.25
CA PRO A 262 -19.59 26.32 13.77
C PRO A 262 -19.30 25.30 12.67
N GLY A 263 -18.02 24.98 12.48
CA GLY A 263 -17.54 23.95 11.57
C GLY A 263 -16.05 23.72 11.77
N PRO A 264 -15.44 22.84 10.97
CA PRO A 264 -14.11 22.30 11.23
C PRO A 264 -13.05 23.37 11.01
N GLY A 265 -12.81 24.11 12.08
CA GLY A 265 -11.91 25.24 12.18
C GLY A 265 -11.73 25.68 13.63
N ALA A 266 -12.53 25.15 14.57
CA ALA A 266 -12.11 25.13 15.97
C ALA A 266 -10.97 24.11 16.13
N PRO A 267 -9.78 24.49 16.62
CA PRO A 267 -8.74 23.55 17.00
C PRO A 267 -9.25 22.78 18.23
N GLY A 268 -9.93 21.66 17.97
CA GLY A 268 -10.46 20.76 18.97
C GLY A 268 -10.19 19.31 18.54
N PRO A 269 -9.99 18.38 19.49
CA PRO A 269 -9.69 16.99 19.18
C PRO A 269 -10.94 16.27 18.67
N GLY A 270 -11.18 16.33 17.36
CA GLY A 270 -12.29 15.66 16.68
C GLY A 270 -11.90 15.25 15.25
N PRO A 271 -12.55 14.23 14.67
CA PRO A 271 -12.19 13.71 13.35
C PRO A 271 -12.32 14.79 12.28
N SER A 272 -11.26 15.00 11.50
CA SER A 272 -11.27 15.90 10.35
C SER A 272 -12.40 15.52 9.39
N TYR A 273 -13.21 16.50 8.96
CA TYR A 273 -14.34 16.30 8.05
C TYR A 273 -13.90 16.08 6.59
N GLY A 274 -12.62 15.76 6.37
CA GLY A 274 -12.06 15.51 5.04
C GLY A 274 -11.87 16.77 4.18
N TYR A 275 -11.87 17.96 4.79
CA TYR A 275 -11.50 19.22 4.12
C TYR A 275 -10.89 20.22 5.11
N ASP A 276 -10.21 21.23 4.58
CA ASP A 276 -9.52 22.30 5.29
C ASP A 276 -9.70 23.63 4.53
N TYR A 277 -9.79 24.75 5.24
CA TYR A 277 -9.83 26.09 4.66
C TYR A 277 -8.66 26.91 5.19
N ASP A 278 -7.73 27.22 4.29
CA ASP A 278 -6.60 28.10 4.55
C ASP A 278 -7.04 29.56 4.39
N GLU A 279 -7.34 30.20 5.52
CA GLU A 279 -7.77 31.59 5.58
C GLU A 279 -6.67 32.56 5.10
N GLN A 280 -5.38 32.24 5.29
CA GLN A 280 -4.28 33.14 4.92
C GLN A 280 -4.16 33.26 3.40
N ASN A 281 -4.33 32.14 2.69
CA ASN A 281 -4.21 32.08 1.25
C ASN A 281 -5.57 32.06 0.53
N ASN A 282 -6.68 32.06 1.27
CA ASN A 282 -8.04 31.93 0.77
C ASN A 282 -8.23 30.68 -0.12
N LYS A 283 -7.74 29.53 0.34
CA LYS A 283 -7.75 28.26 -0.39
C LYS A 283 -8.52 27.19 0.37
N VAL A 284 -9.23 26.34 -0.37
CA VAL A 284 -9.96 25.20 0.19
C VAL A 284 -9.24 23.94 -0.25
N PHE A 285 -9.08 22.99 0.67
CA PHE A 285 -8.46 21.71 0.40
C PHE A 285 -9.39 20.59 0.80
N ALA A 286 -9.44 19.52 0.02
CA ALA A 286 -10.14 18.29 0.34
C ALA A 286 -9.15 17.14 0.48
N THR A 287 -9.44 16.22 1.39
CA THR A 287 -8.76 14.93 1.45
C THR A 287 -9.36 14.02 0.40
N VAL A 288 -8.52 13.54 -0.51
CA VAL A 288 -8.89 12.55 -1.52
C VAL A 288 -8.33 11.20 -1.13
N ASP A 289 -9.20 10.20 -1.04
CA ASP A 289 -8.85 8.83 -0.71
C ASP A 289 -9.00 7.94 -1.95
N SER A 290 -7.94 7.20 -2.28
CA SER A 290 -7.92 6.20 -3.34
C SER A 290 -7.57 4.83 -2.76
N PRO A 291 -8.52 3.88 -2.70
CA PRO A 291 -8.21 2.52 -2.26
C PRO A 291 -7.35 1.82 -3.32
N TYR A 292 -6.40 1.03 -2.85
CA TYR A 292 -5.55 0.20 -3.69
C TYR A 292 -5.35 -1.18 -3.09
N SER A 293 -4.95 -2.11 -3.95
CA SER A 293 -4.52 -3.46 -3.58
C SER A 293 -3.44 -3.97 -4.52
N GLY A 294 -2.69 -4.97 -4.09
CA GLY A 294 -1.59 -5.47 -4.89
C GLY A 294 -0.95 -6.73 -4.35
N VAL A 295 0.08 -7.17 -5.06
CA VAL A 295 0.99 -8.24 -4.67
C VAL A 295 2.39 -7.64 -4.66
N GLY A 296 3.11 -7.77 -3.56
CA GLY A 296 4.42 -7.15 -3.40
C GLY A 296 5.01 -7.52 -2.05
N GLY A 297 6.26 -7.16 -1.83
CA GLY A 297 7.01 -7.69 -0.69
C GLY A 297 7.28 -9.19 -0.88
N HIS A 298 8.52 -9.50 -1.19
CA HIS A 298 8.97 -10.88 -1.35
C HIS A 298 9.85 -11.24 -0.16
N TYR A 299 9.40 -12.20 0.64
CA TYR A 299 10.16 -12.69 1.77
C TYR A 299 10.71 -14.08 1.46
N GLN A 300 12.02 -14.27 1.65
CA GLN A 300 12.70 -15.54 1.39
C GLN A 300 13.07 -16.25 2.69
N THR A 301 12.79 -17.54 2.77
CA THR A 301 13.20 -18.42 3.87
C THR A 301 13.86 -19.68 3.34
N VAL A 302 14.60 -20.38 4.20
CA VAL A 302 15.20 -21.67 3.88
C VAL A 302 14.76 -22.67 4.93
N ASP A 303 14.13 -23.74 4.47
CA ASP A 303 13.85 -24.94 5.26
C ASP A 303 14.86 -26.04 4.92
N VAL A 304 15.13 -26.90 5.89
CA VAL A 304 15.96 -28.09 5.74
C VAL A 304 15.11 -29.30 6.05
N GLU A 305 15.03 -30.22 5.08
CA GLU A 305 14.48 -31.54 5.26
C GLU A 305 15.61 -32.54 5.51
N VAL A 306 15.47 -33.35 6.55
CA VAL A 306 16.45 -34.35 6.95
C VAL A 306 15.85 -35.74 6.98
N THR A 307 16.64 -36.72 6.54
CA THR A 307 16.27 -38.14 6.54
C THR A 307 17.48 -39.00 6.93
N PRO A 308 17.40 -39.87 7.96
CA PRO A 308 18.49 -40.77 8.32
C PRO A 308 18.81 -41.75 7.18
N ILE A 309 20.10 -41.97 6.91
CA ILE A 309 20.54 -42.94 5.91
C ILE A 309 20.27 -44.36 6.42
N GLY A 310 19.72 -45.22 5.56
CA GLY A 310 19.55 -46.65 5.83
C GLY A 310 18.42 -46.99 6.81
N LYS A 311 17.62 -46.01 7.22
CA LYS A 311 16.37 -46.23 7.98
C LYS A 311 15.19 -45.82 7.12
N ASN A 312 14.11 -46.60 7.14
CA ASN A 312 12.81 -46.15 6.63
C ASN A 312 12.18 -45.19 7.65
N ALA A 313 12.72 -43.98 7.71
CA ALA A 313 12.26 -42.92 8.60
C ALA A 313 11.61 -41.80 7.80
N THR A 314 10.48 -41.28 8.30
CA THR A 314 9.76 -40.17 7.67
C THR A 314 10.62 -38.92 7.70
N PRO A 315 10.85 -38.24 6.55
CA PRO A 315 11.62 -37.00 6.51
C PRO A 315 11.08 -35.93 7.48
N ARG A 316 11.97 -35.14 8.08
CA ARG A 316 11.60 -34.06 9.00
C ARG A 316 12.06 -32.72 8.43
N LYS A 317 11.11 -31.81 8.20
CA LYS A 317 11.35 -30.45 7.70
C LYS A 317 11.38 -29.46 8.85
N MET A 318 12.34 -28.55 8.87
CA MET A 318 12.46 -27.48 9.87
C MET A 318 13.17 -26.25 9.29
N PRO A 319 13.02 -25.05 9.90
CA PRO A 319 13.78 -23.88 9.48
C PRO A 319 15.29 -24.07 9.58
N LEU A 320 16.06 -23.45 8.67
CA LEU A 320 17.52 -23.55 8.63
C LEU A 320 18.19 -23.33 9.98
N LYS A 321 17.81 -22.26 10.69
CA LYS A 321 18.38 -21.93 12.00
C LYS A 321 18.15 -23.04 13.04
N THR A 322 16.94 -23.60 13.07
CA THR A 322 16.60 -24.73 13.94
C THR A 322 17.44 -25.96 13.61
N TYR A 323 17.66 -26.21 12.33
CA TYR A 323 18.52 -27.31 11.88
C TYR A 323 19.98 -27.09 12.33
N GLU A 324 20.56 -25.92 12.08
CA GLU A 324 21.93 -25.58 12.47
C GLU A 324 22.15 -25.71 13.98
N ASP A 325 21.21 -25.24 14.79
CA ASP A 325 21.24 -25.38 16.25
C ASP A 325 21.21 -26.86 16.67
N ARG A 326 20.38 -27.70 16.03
CA ARG A 326 20.31 -29.14 16.31
C ARG A 326 21.55 -29.90 15.88
N VAL A 327 22.16 -29.53 14.75
CA VAL A 327 23.46 -30.09 14.31
C VAL A 327 24.51 -29.76 15.36
N LYS A 328 24.64 -28.48 15.71
CA LYS A 328 25.63 -28.00 16.68
C LYS A 328 25.50 -28.65 18.05
N ASN A 329 24.27 -28.92 18.48
CA ASN A 329 23.98 -29.54 19.78
C ASN A 329 23.94 -31.08 19.71
N GLY A 330 24.08 -31.70 18.53
CA GLY A 330 24.02 -33.16 18.35
C GLY A 330 22.64 -33.78 18.61
N THR A 331 21.57 -32.99 18.52
CA THR A 331 20.19 -33.38 18.86
C THR A 331 19.33 -33.75 17.65
N LEU A 332 19.92 -33.82 16.45
CA LEU A 332 19.22 -34.25 15.23
C LEU A 332 18.60 -35.65 15.34
N LYS A 333 19.26 -36.56 16.06
CA LYS A 333 18.79 -37.93 16.29
C LYS A 333 17.47 -38.02 17.04
N GLU A 334 17.12 -37.01 17.84
CA GLU A 334 15.91 -36.99 18.66
C GLU A 334 14.63 -36.77 17.82
N LEU A 335 14.78 -36.48 16.53
CA LEU A 335 13.67 -36.27 15.60
C LEU A 335 13.12 -37.58 15.00
N PHE A 336 13.82 -38.70 15.20
CA PHE A 336 13.57 -39.99 14.53
C PHE A 336 13.61 -41.17 15.51
#